data_AF-A0AAV5H2A6-F1
#
_entry.id   AF-A0AAV5H2A6-F1
#
_cell.length_a   1.000
_cell.length_b   1.000
_cell.length_c   1.000
_cell.angle_alpha   90.00
_cell.angle_beta   90.00
_cell.angle_gamma   90.00
#
_symmetry.space_group_name_H-M   'P 1'
#
loop_
_entity.id
_entity.type
_entity.pdbx_description
1 polymer ?
#
loop_
_entity_poly.entity_id
_entity_poly.type
_entity_poly.pdbx_seq_one_letter_code
_entity_poly.pdbx_strand_id
1 'polypeptide(L)' 'MTIYPLCTSLLKFNTYRNIVEKYYAYKVKRPCFLLHQNDKWTIVMINM' A
#
# COMPACT_ATOMS: atom_id res chain seq x y z
N MET A 1 -6.19 5.12 5.45
CA MET A 1 -7.11 4.06 4.98
C MET A 1 -6.52 2.73 5.42
N THR A 2 -7.18 2.02 6.34
CA THR A 2 -6.70 0.74 6.88
C THR A 2 -6.83 -0.35 5.82
N ILE A 3 -5.70 -0.91 5.41
CA ILE A 3 -5.68 -2.08 4.54
C ILE A 3 -6.15 -3.27 5.38
N TYR A 4 -7.15 -4.00 4.90
CA TYR A 4 -7.66 -5.17 5.61
C TYR A 4 -6.55 -6.22 5.82
N PRO A 5 -6.45 -6.82 7.02
CA PRO A 5 -5.38 -7.74 7.42
C PRO A 5 -5.36 -9.06 6.64
N LEU A 6 -6.37 -9.35 5.81
CA LEU A 6 -6.40 -10.54 4.96
C LEU A 6 -5.41 -10.46 3.77
N CYS A 7 -5.01 -9.26 3.36
CA CYS A 7 -4.12 -9.07 2.20
C CYS A 7 -2.63 -8.88 2.58
N THR A 8 -2.28 -8.82 3.87
CA THR A 8 -0.92 -8.51 4.33
C THR A 8 0.11 -9.61 4.00
N SER A 9 -0.30 -10.87 3.93
CA SER A 9 0.57 -11.96 3.47
C SER A 9 0.93 -11.87 1.98
N LEU A 10 0.02 -11.38 1.14
CA LEU A 10 0.27 -11.18 -0.29
C LEU A 10 1.13 -9.93 -0.54
N LEU A 11 0.96 -8.89 0.27
CA LEU A 11 1.75 -7.66 0.26
C LEU A 11 3.25 -7.88 0.55
N LYS A 12 3.60 -9.03 1.15
CA LYS A 12 5.00 -9.46 1.35
C LYS A 12 5.73 -9.70 0.03
N PHE A 13 5.01 -10.01 -1.05
CA PHE A 13 5.58 -10.15 -2.39
C PHE A 13 5.69 -8.79 -3.08
N ASN A 14 6.88 -8.50 -3.62
CA ASN A 14 7.19 -7.22 -4.26
C ASN A 14 6.25 -6.90 -5.45
N THR A 15 5.78 -7.94 -6.16
CA THR A 15 4.84 -7.81 -7.28
C THR A 15 3.48 -7.27 -6.83
N TYR A 16 2.93 -7.83 -5.75
CA TYR A 16 1.64 -7.40 -5.20
C TYR A 16 1.74 -6.01 -4.59
N ARG A 17 2.87 -5.69 -3.93
CA ARG A 17 3.15 -4.33 -3.42
C ARG A 17 3.02 -3.29 -4.54
N ASN A 18 3.69 -3.51 -5.67
CA ASN A 18 3.69 -2.57 -6.80
C ASN A 18 2.30 -2.45 -7.46
N ILE A 19 1.53 -3.54 -7.53
CA ILE A 19 0.14 -3.53 -8.03
C ILE A 19 -0.75 -2.69 -7.12
N VAL A 20 -0.66 -2.90 -5.80
CA VAL A 20 -1.45 -2.16 -4.81
C VAL A 20 -1.06 -0.68 -4.80
N GLU A 21 0.23 -0.37 -4.85
CA GLU A 21 0.73 1.02 -4.99
C GLU A 21 0.18 1.69 -6.24
N LYS A 22 0.23 1.04 -7.41
CA LYS A 22 -0.38 1.56 -8.64
C LYS A 22 -1.88 1.74 -8.53
N TYR A 23 -2.59 0.77 -7.95
CA TYR A 23 -4.04 0.83 -7.79
C TYR A 23 -4.46 2.04 -6.94
N TYR A 24 -3.80 2.23 -5.79
CA TYR A 24 -4.07 3.36 -4.91
C TYR A 24 -3.57 4.68 -5.51
N ALA A 25 -2.42 4.71 -6.19
CA ALA A 25 -1.94 5.90 -6.88
C ALA A 25 -2.90 6.35 -7.98
N TYR A 26 -3.47 5.42 -8.74
CA TYR A 26 -4.47 5.71 -9.77
C TYR A 26 -5.79 6.21 -9.16
N LYS A 27 -6.25 5.56 -8.09
CA LYS A 27 -7.51 5.90 -7.41
C LYS A 27 -7.45 7.26 -6.70
N VAL A 28 -6.33 7.56 -6.04
CA VAL A 28 -6.14 8.79 -5.25
C VAL A 28 -5.55 9.92 -6.11
N LYS A 29 -5.06 9.62 -7.33
CA LYS A 29 -4.31 10.54 -8.20
C LYS A 29 -3.13 11.21 -7.48
N ARG A 30 -2.54 10.54 -6.49
CA ARG A 30 -1.40 11.02 -5.71
C ARG A 30 -0.35 9.92 -5.55
N PRO A 31 0.94 10.27 -5.45
CA PRO A 31 1.98 9.31 -5.15
C PRO A 31 1.71 8.64 -3.79
N CYS A 32 1.58 7.31 -3.80
CA CYS A 32 1.32 6.49 -2.62
C CYS A 32 2.38 5.39 -2.56
N PHE A 33 2.86 5.09 -1.36
CA PHE A 33 3.74 3.95 -1.12
C PHE A 33 3.26 3.13 0.08
N LEU A 34 3.53 1.83 0.03
CA LEU A 34 3.24 0.92 1.12
C LEU A 34 4.42 0.92 2.09
N LEU A 35 4.14 1.20 3.36
CA LEU A 35 5.09 1.12 4.45
C LEU A 35 4.68 -0.03 5.38
N HIS A 36 5.59 -0.94 5.64
CA HIS A 36 5.41 -1.97 6.67
C HIS A 36 6.13 -1.55 7.94
N GLN A 37 5.38 -1.23 9.00
CA GLN A 37 5.91 -0.87 10.31
C GLN A 37 5.12 -1.56 11.40
N ASN A 38 5.82 -2.10 12.41
CA ASN A 38 5.23 -2.70 13.60
C ASN A 38 4.14 -3.76 13.28
N ASP A 39 4.47 -4.67 12.35
CA ASP A 39 3.59 -5.73 11.83
C ASP A 39 2.33 -5.23 11.10
N LYS A 40 2.25 -3.92 10.81
CA LYS A 40 1.12 -3.29 10.13
C LYS A 40 1.54 -2.72 8.79
N TRP A 41 0.73 -3.00 7.78
CA TRP A 41 0.85 -2.40 6.46
C TRP A 41 0.05 -1.10 6.40
N THR A 42 0.75 0.00 6.13
CA THR A 42 0.19 1.34 6.05
C THR A 42 0.40 1.88 4.64
N ILE A 43 -0.66 2.38 4.00
CA ILE A 43 -0.52 3.18 2.78
C ILE A 43 -0.19 4.60 3.21
N VAL A 44 1.01 5.04 2.87
CA VAL A 44 1.42 6.43 3.05
C VAL A 44 1.16 7.16 1.75
N MET A 45 0.33 8.19 1.83
CA MET A 45 0.08 9.11 0.72
C MET A 45 1.06 10.28 0.87
N ILE A 46 1.85 10.57 -0.16
CA ILE A 46 2.68 11.76 -0.18
C ILE A 46 1.78 12.90 -0.65
N ASN A 47 1.44 13.77 0.29
CA ASN A 47 0.81 15.05 -0.01
C ASN A 47 1.93 16.03 -0.32
N MET A 48 2.15 16.30 -1.62
CA MET A 48 2.97 17.41 -2.06
C MET A 48 2.16 18.70 -1.97
#